data_AF-A0A8T6W528-F1
#
_entry.id   AF-A0A8T6W528-F1
#
_cell.length_a   1.000
_cell.length_b   1.000
_cell.length_c   1.000
_cell.angle_alpha   90.00
_cell.angle_beta   90.00
_cell.angle_gamma   90.00
#
_symmetry.space_group_name_H-M   'P 1'
#
loop_
_entity.id
_entity.type
_entity.pdbx_description
1 polymer ?
#
loop_
_entity_poly.entity_id
_entity_poly.type
_entity_poly.pdbx_seq_one_letter_code
_entity_poly.pdbx_strand_id
1 'polypeptide(L)'
;MLDTFEGRTVLIYLDPTAYALSAYYVDADSFEWDDKILRLSDGSYIEGGVLYDASGERAEENRPLQVFTRWYGFSLTFPET
;
A
#
# COMPACT_ATOMS: atom_id res chain seq x y z
N MET A 1 5.19 1.83 3.90
CA MET A 1 5.39 3.29 4.08
C MET A 1 4.08 3.97 3.76
N LEU A 2 3.74 5.01 4.52
CA LEU A 2 2.65 5.94 4.18
C LEU A 2 3.27 7.25 3.67
N ASP A 3 2.69 7.80 2.62
CA ASP A 3 3.09 9.08 2.03
C ASP A 3 1.84 9.82 1.52
N THR A 4 2.01 11.02 0.97
CA THR A 4 0.96 11.79 0.34
C THR A 4 1.22 11.94 -1.15
N PHE A 5 0.25 11.57 -1.98
CA PHE A 5 0.29 11.75 -3.42
C PHE A 5 -1.06 12.31 -3.92
N GLU A 6 -1.01 13.37 -4.72
CA GLU A 6 -2.21 14.11 -5.17
C GLU A 6 -3.14 14.57 -4.02
N GLY A 7 -2.56 14.86 -2.86
CA GLY A 7 -3.32 15.25 -1.65
C GLY A 7 -4.06 14.11 -0.96
N ARG A 8 -3.79 12.86 -1.33
CA ARG A 8 -4.37 11.64 -0.76
C ARG A 8 -3.28 10.79 -0.11
N THR A 9 -3.63 10.10 0.98
CA THR A 9 -2.70 9.17 1.62
C THR A 9 -2.48 7.95 0.72
N VAL A 10 -1.22 7.59 0.51
CA VAL A 10 -0.81 6.42 -0.26
C VAL A 10 -0.01 5.47 0.62
N LEU A 11 -0.44 4.21 0.65
CA LEU A 11 0.33 3.12 1.23
C LEU A 11 1.19 2.49 0.16
N ILE A 12 2.50 2.47 0.37
CA ILE A 12 3.48 1.80 -0.48
C ILE A 12 4.11 0.66 0.32
N TYR A 13 4.04 -0.56 -0.19
CA TYR A 13 4.59 -1.74 0.48
C TYR A 13 5.17 -2.72 -0.53
N LEU A 14 6.11 -3.56 -0.08
CA LEU A 14 6.59 -4.68 -0.87
C LEU A 14 5.63 -5.85 -0.67
N ASP A 15 4.96 -6.26 -1.74
CA ASP A 15 4.07 -7.41 -1.71
C ASP A 15 4.88 -8.70 -1.58
N PRO A 16 4.72 -9.50 -0.51
CA PRO A 16 5.50 -10.71 -0.30
C PRO A 16 5.07 -11.88 -1.21
N THR A 17 3.89 -11.80 -1.81
CA THR A 17 3.37 -12.82 -2.74
C THR A 17 3.89 -12.58 -4.15
N ALA A 18 3.80 -11.33 -4.60
CA ALA A 18 4.21 -10.95 -5.96
C ALA A 18 5.68 -10.55 -6.08
N TYR A 19 6.38 -10.34 -4.96
CA TYR A 19 7.72 -9.74 -4.90
C TYR A 19 7.80 -8.43 -5.70
N ALA A 20 6.74 -7.62 -5.61
CA ALA A 20 6.58 -6.39 -6.34
C ALA A 20 6.16 -5.27 -5.40
N LEU A 21 6.67 -4.05 -5.64
CA LEU A 21 6.17 -2.87 -4.95
C LEU A 21 4.75 -2.59 -5.41
N SER A 22 3.87 -2.45 -4.43
CA SER A 22 2.46 -2.16 -4.61
C SER A 22 2.11 -0.86 -3.90
N ALA A 23 1.12 -0.17 -4.45
CA ALA A 23 0.63 1.08 -3.88
C ALA A 23 -0.89 1.14 -3.93
N TYR A 24 -1.49 1.67 -2.86
CA TYR A 24 -2.93 1.89 -2.73
C TYR A 24 -3.19 3.26 -2.13
N TYR A 25 -4.23 3.94 -2.60
CA TYR A 25 -4.81 5.02 -1.83
C TYR A 25 -5.60 4.43 -0.66
N VAL A 26 -5.37 4.98 0.54
CA VAL A 26 -5.99 4.51 1.79
C VAL A 26 -6.42 5.72 2.62
N ASP A 27 -7.35 5.52 3.55
CA ASP A 27 -7.75 6.56 4.51
C ASP A 27 -7.13 6.34 5.91
N ALA A 28 -6.17 5.41 6.00
CA ALA A 28 -5.44 5.06 7.21
C ALA A 28 -4.21 5.94 7.48
N ASP A 29 -3.92 6.18 8.75
CA ASP A 29 -2.76 6.94 9.24
C ASP A 29 -1.61 6.06 9.73
N SER A 30 -1.84 4.76 9.87
CA SER A 30 -0.86 3.78 10.32
C SER A 30 -1.19 2.39 9.77
N PHE A 31 -0.17 1.52 9.76
CA PHE A 31 -0.30 0.14 9.30
C PHE A 31 0.62 -0.78 10.10
N GLU A 32 0.24 -2.03 10.21
CA GLU A 32 1.05 -3.08 10.80
C GLU A 32 0.92 -4.39 10.03
N TRP A 33 1.94 -5.23 10.13
CA TRP A 33 1.90 -6.59 9.59
C TRP A 33 1.41 -7.56 10.66
N ASP A 34 0.39 -8.33 10.32
CA ASP A 34 -0.11 -9.49 11.05
C ASP A 34 0.10 -10.74 10.17
N ASP A 35 1.25 -11.39 10.34
CA ASP A 35 1.77 -12.43 9.45
C ASP A 35 1.80 -11.99 7.97
N LYS A 36 0.86 -12.48 7.16
CA LYS A 36 0.75 -12.17 5.72
C LYS A 36 -0.28 -11.09 5.40
N ILE A 37 -0.94 -10.57 6.43
CA ILE A 37 -2.00 -9.58 6.30
C ILE A 37 -1.45 -8.23 6.73
N LEU A 38 -1.58 -7.23 5.86
CA LEU A 38 -1.24 -5.84 6.19
C LEU A 38 -2.49 -5.16 6.72
N ARG A 39 -2.54 -4.88 8.02
CA ARG A 39 -3.66 -4.24 8.71
C ARG A 39 -3.51 -2.74 8.70
N LEU A 40 -4.60 -2.02 8.43
CA LEU A 40 -4.66 -0.56 8.38
C LEU A 40 -5.51 -0.03 9.55
N SER A 41 -5.20 1.18 10.03
CA SER A 41 -5.87 1.76 11.21
C SER A 41 -7.34 2.12 11.01
N ASP A 42 -7.79 2.24 9.76
CA ASP A 42 -9.20 2.39 9.38
C ASP A 42 -10.00 1.07 9.39
N GLY A 43 -9.33 -0.04 9.73
CA GLY A 43 -9.91 -1.39 9.76
C GLY A 43 -9.85 -2.12 8.43
N SER A 44 -9.44 -1.46 7.34
CA SER A 44 -9.15 -2.12 6.07
C SER A 44 -7.88 -2.97 6.16
N TYR A 45 -7.71 -3.89 5.22
CA TYR A 45 -6.55 -4.77 5.20
C TYR A 45 -6.18 -5.24 3.81
N ILE A 46 -4.91 -5.61 3.63
CA ILE A 46 -4.42 -6.21 2.39
C ILE A 46 -4.03 -7.66 2.67
N GLU A 47 -4.59 -8.56 1.89
CA GLU A 47 -4.27 -9.99 1.91
C GLU A 47 -4.06 -10.48 0.48
N GLY A 48 -2.95 -11.18 0.21
CA GLY A 48 -2.64 -11.69 -1.14
C GLY A 48 -2.57 -10.59 -2.21
N GLY A 49 -2.21 -9.36 -1.82
CA GLY A 49 -2.15 -8.22 -2.73
C GLY A 49 -3.50 -7.60 -3.10
N VAL A 50 -4.58 -7.98 -2.41
CA VAL A 50 -5.93 -7.44 -2.59
C VAL A 50 -6.33 -6.61 -1.37
N LEU A 51 -6.83 -5.40 -1.60
CA LEU A 51 -7.38 -4.53 -0.55
C LEU A 51 -8.83 -4.93 -0.24
N TYR A 52 -9.10 -5.10 1.04
CA TYR A 52 -10.41 -5.35 1.61
C TYR A 52 -10.78 -4.22 2.56
N ASP A 53 -12.04 -3.80 2.56
CA ASP A 53 -12.54 -2.84 3.53
C ASP A 53 -12.77 -3.46 4.91
N ALA A 54 -13.17 -2.64 5.89
CA ALA A 54 -13.43 -3.09 7.25
C ALA A 54 -14.60 -4.09 7.37
N SER A 55 -15.46 -4.21 6.35
CA SER A 55 -16.53 -5.21 6.30
C SER A 55 -16.06 -6.57 5.74
N GLY A 56 -14.84 -6.61 5.19
CA GLY A 56 -14.26 -7.78 4.53
C GLY A 56 -14.64 -7.91 3.06
N GLU A 57 -15.30 -6.89 2.49
CA GLU A 57 -15.56 -6.84 1.05
C GLU A 57 -14.33 -6.33 0.31
N ARG A 58 -14.12 -6.82 -0.91
CA ARG A 58 -13.02 -6.34 -1.76
C ARG A 58 -13.27 -4.87 -2.10
N ALA A 59 -12.36 -4.00 -1.68
CA ALA A 59 -12.44 -2.59 -2.01
C ALA A 59 -12.25 -2.38 -3.51
N GLU A 60 -12.91 -1.36 -4.06
CA GLU A 60 -12.70 -0.93 -5.44
C GLU A 60 -11.22 -0.55 -5.64
N GLU A 61 -10.65 -0.94 -6.78
CA GLU A 61 -9.22 -0.80 -7.03
C GLU A 61 -8.83 0.67 -7.21
N ASN A 62 -8.47 1.32 -6.10
CA ASN A 62 -8.08 2.73 -6.05
C ASN A 62 -6.57 2.86 -5.84
N ARG A 63 -5.82 2.74 -6.95
CA ARG A 63 -4.34 2.73 -6.94
C ARG A 63 -3.79 3.93 -7.72
N PRO A 64 -2.64 4.51 -7.31
CA PRO A 64 -1.94 5.50 -8.12
C PRO A 64 -1.38 4.88 -9.41
N LEU A 65 -1.03 5.73 -10.38
CA LEU A 65 -0.44 5.29 -11.66
C LEU A 65 0.86 4.49 -11.42
N GLN A 66 1.04 3.36 -12.12
CA GLN A 66 2.20 2.46 -11.97
C GLN A 66 3.57 3.14 -12.10
N VAL A 67 3.66 4.24 -12.87
CA VAL A 67 4.90 5.02 -13.01
C VAL A 67 5.35 5.57 -11.65
N PHE A 68 4.41 6.03 -10.80
CA PHE A 68 4.72 6.51 -9.45
C PHE A 68 5.26 5.42 -8.55
N THR A 69 4.69 4.21 -8.61
CA THR A 69 5.17 3.06 -7.83
C THR A 69 6.63 2.72 -8.16
N ARG A 70 7.05 2.89 -9.42
CA ARG A 70 8.45 2.67 -9.85
C ARG A 70 9.42 3.72 -9.32
N TRP A 71 8.99 4.98 -9.19
CA TRP A 71 9.81 6.04 -8.58
C TRP A 71 10.11 5.74 -7.11
N TYR A 72 9.10 5.34 -6.33
CA TYR A 72 9.33 4.92 -4.95
C TYR A 72 10.24 3.69 -4.84
N GLY A 73 10.11 2.74 -5.78
CA GLY A 73 11.04 1.60 -5.82
C GLY A 73 12.48 2.01 -6.10
N PHE A 74 12.68 3.00 -6.96
CA PHE A 74 13.99 3.58 -7.19
C PHE A 74 14.52 4.26 -5.90
N SER A 75 13.73 5.13 -5.26
CA SER A 75 14.14 5.81 -4.02
C SER A 75 14.46 4.84 -2.87
N LEU A 76 13.71 3.74 -2.73
CA LEU A 76 13.98 2.71 -1.73
C LEU A 76 15.22 1.87 -2.05
N THR A 77 15.60 1.76 -3.32
CA THR A 77 16.83 1.06 -3.74
C THR A 77 18.08 1.91 -3.49
N PHE A 78 17.96 3.24 -3.53
CA PHE A 78 19.07 4.18 -3.38
C PHE A 78 18.80 5.23 -2.28
N PRO A 79 18.70 4.82 -1.00
CA PRO A 79 18.27 5.70 0.08
C PRO A 79 19.28 6.81 0.45
N GLU A 80 20.51 6.77 -0.07
CA GLU A 80 21.61 7.70 0.26
C GLU A 80 21.94 8.71 -0.87
N THR A 81 21.06 8.87 -1.87
CA THR A 81 21.26 9.81 -2.99
C THR A 81 20.59 11.15 -2.76
#